data_AF-A0A7L6B7Q3-F1
#
_entry.id   AF-A0A7L6B7Q3-F1
#
_cell.length_a   1.000
_cell.length_b   1.000
_cell.length_c   1.000
_cell.angle_alpha   90.00
_cell.angle_beta   90.00
_cell.angle_gamma   90.00
#
_symmetry.space_group_name_H-M   'P 1'
#
loop_
_entity.id
_entity.type
_entity.pdbx_description
1 polymer ?
#
loop_
_entity_poly.entity_id
_entity_poly.type
_entity_poly.pdbx_seq_one_letter_code
_entity_poly.pdbx_strand_id
1 'polypeptide(L)' 'MAALPYRLHIFDGQYEVLAGRRHIVVLDLSLPGYGSILAQQLQALTRDAVAANEPMDAPRLEVRDPGTGALVLNWTGV' A
#
# COMPACT_ATOMS: atom_id res chain seq x y z
N MET A 1 3.23 -19.47 -2.88
CA MET A 1 2.07 -18.91 -3.58
C MET A 1 2.58 -18.20 -4.82
N ALA A 2 1.78 -18.03 -5.87
CA ALA A 2 2.21 -17.28 -7.04
C ALA A 2 2.17 -15.77 -6.77
N ALA A 3 2.95 -15.00 -7.51
CA ALA A 3 2.83 -13.54 -7.49
C ALA A 3 1.44 -13.14 -8.02
N LEU A 4 0.66 -12.42 -7.21
CA LEU A 4 -0.71 -12.02 -7.51
C LEU A 4 -0.82 -10.49 -7.53
N PRO A 5 -1.73 -9.93 -8.34
CA PRO A 5 -2.02 -8.51 -8.29
C PRO A 5 -2.73 -8.19 -6.97
N TYR A 6 -2.27 -7.16 -6.30
CA TYR A 6 -2.89 -6.60 -5.10
C TYR A 6 -3.07 -5.10 -5.27
N ARG A 7 -4.15 -4.59 -4.71
CA ARG A 7 -4.40 -3.15 -4.64
C ARG A 7 -3.80 -2.59 -3.36
N LEU A 8 -2.97 -1.56 -3.49
CA LEU A 8 -2.44 -0.82 -2.35
C LEU A 8 -3.33 0.38 -2.06
N HIS A 9 -3.67 0.54 -0.80
CA HIS A 9 -4.27 1.73 -0.25
C HIS A 9 -3.31 2.30 0.78
N ILE A 10 -2.92 3.56 0.61
CA ILE A 10 -2.13 4.26 1.61
C ILE A 10 -3.09 4.97 2.56
N PHE A 11 -2.77 4.96 3.85
CA PHE A 11 -3.52 5.66 4.88
C PHE A 11 -2.58 6.51 5.72
N ASP A 12 -3.11 7.62 6.21
CA ASP A 12 -2.54 8.42 7.29
C ASP A 12 -3.50 8.37 8.48
N GLY A 13 -3.11 7.69 9.56
CA GLY A 13 -4.01 7.46 10.70
C GLY A 13 -5.28 6.70 10.30
N GLN A 14 -6.44 7.35 10.31
CA GLN A 14 -7.72 6.74 9.88
C GLN A 14 -8.13 7.13 8.45
N TYR A 15 -7.40 8.03 7.81
CA TYR A 15 -7.77 8.61 6.52
C TYR A 15 -7.05 7.91 5.38
N GLU A 16 -7.81 7.52 4.36
CA GLU A 16 -7.23 7.04 3.10
C GLU A 16 -6.74 8.24 2.30
N VAL A 17 -5.45 8.25 1.99
CA VAL A 17 -4.81 9.27 1.18
C VAL A 17 -4.66 8.77 -0.25
N LEU A 18 -4.68 9.67 -1.23
CA LEU A 18 -4.69 9.29 -2.65
C LEU A 18 -5.84 8.33 -3.02
N ALA A 19 -6.97 8.34 -2.29
CA ALA A 19 -8.08 7.39 -2.47
C ALA A 19 -8.66 7.35 -3.91
N GLY A 20 -8.51 8.45 -4.66
CA GLY A 20 -8.88 8.53 -6.08
C GLY A 20 -7.94 7.79 -7.04
N ARG A 21 -6.78 7.33 -6.58
CA ARG A 21 -5.76 6.66 -7.42
C ARG A 21 -5.75 5.16 -7.16
N ARG A 22 -5.87 4.38 -8.23
CA ARG A 22 -5.74 2.91 -8.15
C ARG A 22 -4.27 2.52 -8.26
N HIS A 23 -3.70 2.02 -7.16
CA HIS A 23 -2.34 1.48 -7.15
C HIS A 23 -2.41 -0.04 -7.10
N ILE A 24 -1.97 -0.70 -8.17
CA ILE A 24 -1.95 -2.15 -8.28
C ILE A 24 -0.50 -2.60 -8.41
N VAL A 25 -0.10 -3.53 -7.56
CA VAL A 25 1.24 -4.11 -7.54
C VAL A 25 1.12 -5.62 -7.59
N VAL A 26 2.04 -6.27 -8.29
CA VAL A 26 2.14 -7.72 -8.27
C VAL A 26 3.08 -8.09 -7.14
N LEU A 27 2.56 -8.79 -6.12
CA LEU A 27 3.33 -9.23 -4.97
C LEU A 27 3.24 -10.74 -4.81
N ASP A 28 4.36 -11.33 -4.42
CA ASP A 28 4.38 -12.69 -3.88
C ASP A 28 4.54 -12.62 -2.36
N LEU A 29 3.43 -12.70 -1.65
CA LEU A 29 3.40 -12.66 -0.19
C LEU A 29 4.03 -13.90 0.46
N SER A 30 4.37 -14.93 -0.32
CA SER A 30 5.06 -16.12 0.19
C SER A 30 6.58 -16.02 0.19
N LEU A 31 7.14 -14.98 -0.45
CA LEU A 31 8.58 -14.74 -0.46
C LEU A 31 8.98 -13.76 0.65
N PRO A 32 10.06 -14.02 1.41
CA PRO A 32 10.50 -13.13 2.50
C PRO A 32 10.87 -11.70 2.04
N GLY A 33 11.03 -11.47 0.73
CA GLY A 33 11.34 -10.16 0.16
C GLY A 33 10.13 -9.23 -0.05
N TYR A 34 8.89 -9.65 0.19
CA TYR A 34 7.73 -8.78 -0.09
C TYR A 34 7.74 -7.48 0.73
N GLY A 35 8.31 -7.51 1.94
CA GLY A 35 8.36 -6.36 2.84
C GLY A 35 9.20 -5.20 2.27
N SER A 36 10.30 -5.49 1.57
CA SER A 36 11.11 -4.46 0.93
C SER A 36 10.39 -3.82 -0.26
N ILE A 37 9.60 -4.60 -1.00
CA ILE A 37 8.74 -4.07 -2.07
C ILE A 37 7.67 -3.15 -1.47
N LEU A 38 6.99 -3.57 -0.39
CA LEU A 38 6.02 -2.73 0.31
C LEU A 38 6.65 -1.46 0.87
N ALA A 39 7.88 -1.52 1.41
CA ALA A 39 8.60 -0.34 1.87
C ALA A 39 8.88 0.67 0.75
N GLN A 40 9.33 0.19 -0.41
CA GLN A 40 9.54 1.05 -1.58
C GLN A 40 8.22 1.67 -2.07
N GLN A 41 7.14 0.90 -2.09
CA GLN A 41 5.82 1.39 -2.49
C GLN A 41 5.28 2.43 -1.51
N LEU A 42 5.44 2.20 -0.20
CA LEU A 42 5.06 3.16 0.84
C LEU A 42 5.83 4.48 0.64
N GLN A 43 7.14 4.42 0.45
CA GLN A 43 7.95 5.62 0.22
C GLN A 43 7.54 6.39 -1.04
N ALA A 44 7.23 5.68 -2.13
CA ALA A 44 6.76 6.29 -3.37
C ALA A 44 5.39 6.97 -3.18
N LEU A 45 4.44 6.25 -2.56
CA LEU A 45 3.09 6.74 -2.29
C LEU A 45 3.09 7.92 -1.32
N THR A 46 3.93 7.88 -0.28
CA THR A 46 4.10 9.01 0.65
C THR A 46 4.62 10.24 -0.08
N ARG A 47 5.60 10.08 -1.00
CA ARG A 47 6.08 11.21 -1.81
C ARG A 47 4.98 11.80 -2.68
N ASP A 48 4.18 10.94 -3.32
CA ASP A 48 3.04 11.35 -4.13
C ASP A 48 1.97 12.08 -3.32
N ALA A 49 1.71 11.62 -2.10
CA ALA A 49 0.75 12.23 -1.20
C ALA A 49 1.23 13.60 -0.69
N VAL A 50 2.52 13.72 -0.31
CA VAL A 50 3.13 15.01 0.01
C VAL A 50 3.05 15.97 -1.18
N ALA A 51 3.31 15.49 -2.40
CA ALA A 51 3.17 16.30 -3.61
C ALA A 51 1.71 16.73 -3.89
N ALA A 52 0.73 15.97 -3.40
CA ALA A 52 -0.68 16.31 -3.45
C ALA A 52 -1.14 17.19 -2.27
N ASN A 53 -0.24 17.62 -1.37
CA ASN A 53 -0.53 18.32 -0.12
C ASN A 53 -1.41 17.52 0.87
N GLU A 54 -1.33 16.20 0.83
CA GLU A 54 -1.98 15.31 1.81
C GLU A 54 -1.11 15.16 3.06
N PRO A 55 -1.70 15.10 4.27
CA PRO A 55 -0.98 14.85 5.52
C PRO A 55 -0.41 13.42 5.55
N MET A 56 0.82 13.27 6.07
CA MET A 56 1.60 12.03 6.10
C MET A 56 2.32 11.84 7.45
N ASP A 57 1.60 11.97 8.57
CA ASP A 57 2.20 11.89 9.91
C ASP A 57 2.50 10.45 10.33
N ALA A 58 1.64 9.51 9.95
CA ALA A 58 1.74 8.08 10.28
C ALA A 58 1.30 7.22 9.07
N PRO A 59 2.13 7.13 8.02
CA PRO A 59 1.75 6.44 6.79
C PRO A 59 1.74 4.92 6.98
N ARG A 60 0.65 4.26 6.55
CA ARG A 60 0.53 2.79 6.49
C ARG A 60 0.02 2.33 5.13
N LEU A 61 0.27 1.07 4.79
CA LEU A 61 -0.29 0.41 3.61
C LEU A 61 -1.30 -0.65 3.98
N GLU A 62 -2.44 -0.65 3.31
CA GLU A 62 -3.33 -1.78 3.25
C GLU A 62 -3.21 -2.44 1.88
N VAL A 63 -2.85 -3.72 1.89
CA VAL A 63 -2.84 -4.59 0.73
C VAL A 63 -4.21 -5.27 0.67
N ARG A 64 -4.94 -5.01 -0.42
CA ARG A 64 -6.28 -5.56 -0.64
C ARG A 64 -6.32 -6.40 -1.90
N ASP A 65 -7.19 -7.40 -1.88
CA ASP A 65 -7.47 -8.20 -3.07
C ASP A 65 -8.19 -7.32 -4.11
N PRO A 66 -7.73 -7.26 -5.37
CA PRO A 66 -8.26 -6.32 -6.36
C PRO A 66 -9.63 -6.75 -6.91
N GLY A 67 -10.00 -8.02 -6.79
CA GLY A 67 -11.27 -8.55 -7.28
C GLY A 67 -12.40 -8.41 -6.26
N THR A 68 -12.10 -8.71 -4.99
CA THR A 68 -13.07 -8.73 -3.88
C THR A 68 -13.02 -7.47 -3.01
N GLY A 69 -11.91 -6.72 -3.04
CA GLY A 69 -11.67 -5.59 -2.16
C GLY A 69 -11.36 -5.98 -0.71
N ALA A 70 -11.21 -7.28 -0.43
CA ALA A 70 -10.93 -7.79 0.90
C ALA A 70 -9.53 -7.35 1.38
N LEU A 71 -9.41 -6.97 2.65
CA LEU A 71 -8.12 -6.69 3.27
C LEU A 71 -7.34 -8.00 3.39
N VAL A 72 -6.17 -8.03 2.74
CA VAL A 72 -5.26 -9.19 2.77
C VAL A 72 -4.18 -8.97 3.83
N LEU A 73 -3.61 -7.77 3.89
CA LEU A 73 -2.56 -7.41 4.83
C LEU A 73 -2.66 -5.93 5.20
N ASN A 74 -2.61 -5.65 6.50
CA ASN A 74 -2.39 -4.30 7.01
C ASN A 74 -0.91 -4.17 7.40
N TRP A 75 -0.16 -3.35 6.68
CA TRP A 75 1.29 -3.22 6.80
C TRP A 75 1.67 -1.81 7.26
N THR A 76 2.29 -1.74 8.44
CA THR A 76 2.60 -0.47 9.13
C THR A 76 4.05 -0.02 8.97
N GLY A 77 4.83 -0.65 8.08
CA GLY A 77 6.21 -0.24 7.82
C GLY A 77 7.27 -0.79 8.79
N VAL A 78 6.89 -1.72 9.68
CA VAL A 78 7.76 -2.38 10.69
C VAL A 78 7.80 -3.89 10.52
#